data_AF-A0A800GI50-F1
#
_entry.id   AF-A0A800GI50-F1
#
_cell.length_a   1.000
_cell.length_b   1.000
_cell.length_c   1.000
_cell.angle_alpha   90.00
_cell.angle_beta   90.00
_cell.angle_gamma   90.00
#
_symmetry.space_group_name_H-M   'P 1'
#
loop_
_entity.id
_entity.type
_entity.pdbx_description
1 polymer ?
#
loop_
_entity_poly.entity_id
_entity_poly.type
_entity_poly.pdbx_seq_one_letter_code
_entity_poly.pdbx_strand_id
1 'polypeptide(L)' 'NGFARLNEAEKHGFKQAVIPKANAPKTKMKSLKITAVSTVQEALAVL' A
#
# COMPACT_ATOMS: atom_id res chain seq x y z
N ASN A 1 -12.27 -0.65 -3.82
CA ASN A 1 -12.17 -0.25 -2.39
C ASN A 1 -10.74 -0.41 -1.78
N GLY A 2 -9.66 -0.45 -2.58
CA GLY A 2 -8.29 -0.44 -2.04
C GLY A 2 -7.92 0.85 -1.28
N PHE A 3 -8.32 2.02 -1.80
CA PHE A 3 -8.03 3.32 -1.19
C PHE A 3 -8.64 3.49 0.22
N ALA A 4 -9.87 3.01 0.45
CA ALA A 4 -10.51 3.08 1.76
C ALA A 4 -9.70 2.32 2.83
N ARG A 5 -9.20 1.13 2.49
CA ARG A 5 -8.36 0.30 3.37
C ARG A 5 -7.04 0.96 3.70
N LEU A 6 -6.44 1.66 2.74
CA LEU A 6 -5.20 2.41 2.95
C LEU A 6 -5.40 3.56 3.94
N ASN A 7 -6.49 4.33 3.81
CA ASN A 7 -6.81 5.41 4.76
C ASN A 7 -7.05 4.89 6.18
N GLU A 8 -7.72 3.74 6.32
CA GLU A 8 -7.95 3.10 7.61
C GLU A 8 -6.62 2.63 8.22
N ALA A 9 -5.76 1.97 7.44
CA ALA A 9 -4.42 1.57 7.88
C ALA A 9 -3.58 2.78 8.32
N GLU A 10 -3.62 3.89 7.60
CA GLU A 10 -2.91 5.11 8.00
C GLU A 10 -3.40 5.65 9.36
N LYS A 11 -4.71 5.68 9.59
CA LYS A 11 -5.31 6.11 10.86
C LYS A 11 -4.92 5.22 12.05
N HIS A 12 -4.72 3.93 11.80
CA HIS A 12 -4.29 2.97 12.81
C HIS A 12 -2.77 2.86 12.98
N GLY A 13 -2.00 3.75 12.32
CA GLY A 13 -0.55 3.85 12.53
C GLY A 13 0.26 2.78 11.79
N PHE A 14 -0.31 2.13 10.78
CA PHE A 14 0.47 1.28 9.89
C PHE A 14 1.50 2.14 9.14
N LYS A 15 2.73 1.62 9.03
CA LYS A 15 3.87 2.34 8.43
C LYS A 15 4.16 1.93 6.99
N GLN A 16 3.76 0.72 6.61
CA GLN A 16 4.03 0.15 5.30
C GLN A 16 2.82 -0.63 4.78
N ALA A 17 2.56 -0.53 3.48
CA ALA A 17 1.57 -1.34 2.77
C ALA A 17 2.13 -1.82 1.43
N VAL A 18 1.90 -3.09 1.12
CA VAL A 18 2.20 -3.69 -0.19
C VAL A 18 0.87 -3.91 -0.90
N ILE A 19 0.73 -3.38 -2.12
CA ILE A 19 -0.54 -3.42 -2.87
C ILE A 19 -0.31 -3.74 -4.35
N PRO A 20 -1.31 -4.30 -5.05
CA PRO A 20 -1.24 -4.44 -6.50
C PRO A 20 -1.11 -3.08 -7.20
N LYS A 21 -0.32 -2.99 -8.29
CA LYS A 21 -0.19 -1.76 -9.10
C LYS A 21 -1.54 -1.19 -9.56
N ALA A 22 -2.50 -2.05 -9.90
CA ALA A 22 -3.86 -1.62 -10.29
C ALA A 22 -4.62 -0.88 -9.18
N ASN A 23 -4.23 -1.07 -7.92
CA ASN A 23 -4.85 -0.45 -6.75
C ASN A 23 -4.00 0.69 -6.17
N ALA A 24 -2.90 1.05 -6.83
CA ALA A 24 -2.03 2.12 -6.36
C ALA A 24 -2.80 3.45 -6.27
N PRO A 25 -2.70 4.18 -5.15
CA PRO A 25 -3.36 5.46 -5.03
C PRO A 25 -2.69 6.47 -5.97
N LYS A 26 -3.51 7.31 -6.59
CA LYS A 26 -3.01 8.42 -7.43
C LYS A 26 -2.39 9.54 -6.59
N THR A 27 -2.81 9.66 -5.34
CA THR A 27 -2.30 10.62 -4.37
C THR A 27 -1.34 9.95 -3.41
N LYS A 28 -0.26 10.65 -3.08
CA LYS A 28 0.68 10.19 -2.04
C LYS A 28 0.00 10.28 -0.68
N MET A 29 0.13 9.23 0.13
CA MET A 29 -0.28 9.27 1.55
C MET A 29 0.90 9.71 2.41
N LYS A 30 0.64 10.46 3.49
CA LYS A 30 1.68 11.17 4.24
C LYS A 30 2.50 10.25 5.13
N SER A 31 1.84 9.30 5.79
CA SER A 31 2.43 8.46 6.84
C SER A 31 2.53 6.97 6.50
N LEU A 32 2.06 6.57 5.32
CA LEU A 32 2.11 5.17 4.87
C LEU A 32 3.07 5.03 3.68
N LYS A 33 4.13 4.22 3.84
CA LYS A 33 5.00 3.81 2.74
C LYS A 33 4.27 2.76 1.90
N ILE A 34 3.98 3.10 0.65
CA ILE A 34 3.25 2.21 -0.26
C ILE A 34 4.20 1.62 -1.29
N THR A 35 4.26 0.29 -1.35
CA THR A 35 4.99 -0.45 -2.38
C THR A 35 4.01 -1.13 -3.31
N ALA A 36 4.00 -0.71 -4.57
CA ALA A 36 3.09 -1.25 -5.58
C ALA A 36 3.78 -2.37 -6.37
N VAL A 37 3.19 -3.56 -6.36
CA VAL A 37 3.76 -4.78 -6.96
C VAL A 37 2.84 -5.37 -8.04
N SER A 38 3.43 -6.11 -8.98
CA SER A 38 2.73 -6.83 -10.04
C SER A 38 2.58 -8.31 -9.75
N THR A 39 3.41 -8.89 -8.89
CA THR A 39 3.46 -10.33 -8.61
C THR A 39 3.59 -10.61 -7.12
N VAL A 40 3.30 -11.86 -6.74
CA VAL A 40 3.47 -12.33 -5.35
C VAL A 40 4.95 -12.36 -4.97
N GLN A 41 5.83 -12.72 -5.91
CA GLN A 41 7.28 -12.75 -5.72
C GLN A 41 7.82 -11.35 -5.40
N GLU A 42 7.36 -10.32 -6.11
CA GLU A 42 7.71 -8.93 -5.78
C GLU A 42 7.21 -8.52 -4.40
N ALA A 43 6.03 -9.00 -3.98
CA ALA A 43 5.49 -8.72 -2.64
C ALA A 43 6.37 -9.32 -1.53
N LEU A 44 6.84 -10.56 -1.71
CA LEU A 44 7.73 -11.24 -0.77
C LEU A 44 9.09 -10.56 -0.67
N ALA A 45 9.61 -9.99 -1.76
CA ALA A 45 10.92 -9.36 -1.80
C ALA A 45 11.00 -8.01 -1.06
N VAL A 46 9.87 -7.42 -0.66
CA VAL A 46 9.79 -6.07 -0.07
C VAL A 46 9.29 -6.07 1.37
N LEU A 47 9.04 -7.25 1.95
CA LEU A 47 8.74 -7.47 3.37
C LEU A 47 10.04 -7.62 4.17
#